data_AF-A0A257V805-F1
#
_entry.id   AF-A0A257V805-F1
#
_cell.length_a   1.000
_cell.length_b   1.000
_cell.length_c   1.000
_cell.angle_alpha   90.00
_cell.angle_beta   90.00
_cell.angle_gamma   90.00
#
_symmetry.space_group_name_H-M   'P 1'
#
loop_
_entity.id
_entity.type
_entity.pdbx_description
1 polymer ?
#
loop_
_entity_poly.entity_id
_entity_poly.type
_entity_poly.pdbx_seq_one_letter_code
_entity_poly.pdbx_strand_id
1 'polypeptide(L)'
;MAKWVYFFGEGKAEGKGAQKELLGGKGAGLAEMTNLGIPVPPGFTITTDVCTYYYGNAQTYPPELVAQVSHSLSEVERIMGRKFGDPANPLLFSVRSGARASMPGMMDTVLNLGLNDATVKGLAKVTGNERFAWDSYRRFVAMYGDVVLGLKPVNKKEEDPFEVILEQVKHEAGARYDTDLTTGDLQRLVQLFKGEIKKRLNVEFPEEVHEQLWGA
;
A
#
# COMPACT_ATOMS: atom_id res chain seq x y z
N MET A 1 -12.65 18.72 -18.86
CA MET A 1 -12.26 18.26 -17.50
C MET A 1 -10.85 17.70 -17.57
N ALA A 2 -9.98 18.04 -16.62
CA ALA A 2 -8.62 17.52 -16.58
C ALA A 2 -8.61 16.04 -16.16
N LYS A 3 -7.75 15.23 -16.79
CA LYS A 3 -7.59 13.80 -16.50
C LYS A 3 -6.38 13.59 -15.58
N TRP A 4 -6.65 13.16 -14.36
CA TRP A 4 -5.69 13.00 -13.27
C TRP A 4 -5.32 11.54 -13.02
N VAL A 5 -6.14 10.60 -13.46
CA VAL A 5 -5.94 9.16 -13.24
C VAL A 5 -5.95 8.43 -14.58
N TYR A 6 -5.00 7.52 -14.76
CA TYR A 6 -4.82 6.71 -15.96
C TYR A 6 -4.84 5.23 -15.59
N PHE A 7 -5.89 4.54 -16.02
CA PHE A 7 -6.09 3.12 -15.78
C PHE A 7 -5.24 2.22 -16.69
N PHE A 8 -4.87 1.04 -16.20
CA PHE A 8 -4.28 -0.05 -16.97
C PHE A 8 -4.80 -1.41 -16.48
N GLY A 9 -5.22 -2.30 -17.38
CA GLY A 9 -5.74 -3.63 -17.06
C GLY A 9 -6.41 -4.31 -18.26
N GLU A 10 -6.69 -5.62 -18.18
CA GLU A 10 -7.32 -6.39 -19.26
C GLU A 10 -6.65 -6.22 -20.65
N GLY A 11 -5.32 -6.07 -20.67
CA GLY A 11 -4.54 -5.88 -21.92
C GLY A 11 -4.71 -4.51 -22.59
N LYS A 12 -5.30 -3.53 -21.90
CA LYS A 12 -5.41 -2.14 -22.37
C LYS A 12 -5.01 -1.15 -21.28
N ALA A 13 -4.27 -0.13 -21.67
CA ALA A 13 -3.95 1.00 -20.80
C ALA A 13 -4.33 2.32 -21.45
N GLU A 14 -4.84 3.24 -20.64
CA GLU A 14 -5.18 4.59 -21.08
C GLU A 14 -3.94 5.45 -21.33
N GLY A 15 -2.83 5.11 -20.66
CA GLY A 15 -1.51 5.71 -20.84
C GLY A 15 -0.67 5.02 -21.92
N LYS A 16 0.50 5.59 -22.22
CA LYS A 16 1.50 5.06 -23.16
C LYS A 16 2.92 5.22 -22.61
N GLY A 17 3.85 4.38 -23.05
CA GLY A 17 5.27 4.41 -22.64
C GLY A 17 5.99 5.74 -22.91
N ALA A 18 5.52 6.52 -23.89
CA ALA A 18 6.06 7.86 -24.19
C ALA A 18 5.66 8.93 -23.15
N GLN A 19 4.62 8.71 -22.34
CA GLN A 19 4.08 9.69 -21.39
C GLN A 19 4.82 9.70 -20.04
N LYS A 20 6.16 9.56 -20.05
CA LYS A 20 6.99 9.52 -18.83
C LYS A 20 6.91 10.80 -18.01
N GLU A 21 6.74 11.94 -18.67
CA GLU A 21 6.58 13.23 -17.99
C GLU A 21 5.29 13.28 -17.17
N LEU A 22 4.22 12.65 -17.66
CA LEU A 22 2.90 12.71 -17.02
C LEU A 22 2.67 11.56 -16.03
N LEU A 23 3.13 10.35 -16.34
CA LEU A 23 2.87 9.12 -15.58
C LEU A 23 4.06 8.66 -14.74
N GLY A 24 5.19 9.37 -14.83
CA GLY A 24 6.48 8.88 -14.34
C GLY A 24 6.99 7.68 -15.12
N GLY A 25 8.24 7.28 -14.83
CA GLY A 25 8.86 6.13 -15.51
C GLY A 25 8.13 4.80 -15.25
N LYS A 26 7.67 4.58 -14.01
CA LYS A 26 6.97 3.35 -13.63
C LYS A 26 5.56 3.26 -14.23
N GLY A 27 4.76 4.33 -14.14
CA GLY A 27 3.40 4.36 -14.69
C GLY A 27 3.40 4.23 -16.21
N ALA A 28 4.30 4.94 -16.90
CA ALA A 28 4.47 4.80 -18.35
C ALA A 28 4.89 3.38 -18.76
N GLY A 29 5.80 2.75 -18.00
CA GLY A 29 6.22 1.37 -18.23
C GLY A 29 5.09 0.36 -18.02
N LEU A 30 4.28 0.50 -16.96
CA LEU A 30 3.10 -0.35 -16.72
C LEU A 30 2.09 -0.24 -17.86
N ALA A 31 1.84 0.99 -18.34
CA ALA A 31 0.95 1.22 -19.47
C ALA A 31 1.48 0.60 -20.77
N GLU A 32 2.79 0.71 -21.03
CA GLU A 32 3.45 0.09 -22.18
C GLU A 32 3.36 -1.44 -22.14
N MET A 33 3.75 -2.05 -21.02
CA MET A 33 3.67 -3.51 -20.85
C MET A 33 2.23 -4.02 -21.04
N THR A 34 1.25 -3.33 -20.46
CA THR A 34 -0.17 -3.70 -20.59
C THR A 34 -0.62 -3.63 -22.05
N ASN A 35 -0.29 -2.56 -22.77
CA ASN A 35 -0.64 -2.40 -24.19
C ASN A 35 0.12 -3.39 -25.11
N LEU A 36 1.27 -3.89 -24.69
CA LEU A 36 2.02 -4.97 -25.37
C LEU A 36 1.42 -6.37 -25.10
N GLY A 37 0.38 -6.47 -24.27
CA GLY A 37 -0.24 -7.75 -23.91
C GLY A 37 0.54 -8.56 -22.87
N ILE A 38 1.52 -7.95 -22.19
CA ILE A 38 2.20 -8.58 -21.06
C ILE A 38 1.20 -8.66 -19.88
N PRO A 39 1.11 -9.80 -19.17
CA PRO A 39 0.19 -9.96 -18.05
C PRO A 39 0.61 -9.08 -16.87
N VAL A 40 0.06 -7.86 -16.82
CA VAL A 40 0.23 -6.89 -15.73
C VAL A 40 -1.05 -6.90 -14.88
N PRO A 41 -0.96 -7.02 -13.53
CA PRO A 41 -2.12 -6.87 -12.65
C PRO A 41 -2.78 -5.50 -12.86
N PRO A 42 -4.13 -5.42 -12.88
CA PRO A 42 -4.83 -4.16 -13.14
C PRO A 42 -4.57 -3.13 -12.05
N GLY A 43 -4.57 -1.86 -12.44
CA GLY A 43 -4.32 -0.73 -11.56
C GLY A 43 -4.49 0.60 -12.26
N PHE A 44 -4.01 1.67 -11.63
CA PHE A 44 -4.06 3.00 -12.21
C PHE A 44 -2.87 3.84 -11.73
N THR A 45 -2.55 4.88 -12.50
CA THR A 45 -1.52 5.88 -12.19
C THR A 45 -2.17 7.23 -11.96
N ILE A 46 -1.88 7.86 -10.83
CA ILE A 46 -2.17 9.28 -10.57
C ILE A 46 -1.05 10.11 -11.21
N THR A 47 -1.40 11.11 -12.01
CA THR A 47 -0.41 11.86 -12.80
C THR A 47 0.51 12.70 -11.93
N THR A 48 1.70 13.03 -12.45
CA THR A 48 2.62 13.98 -11.80
C THR A 48 1.99 15.36 -11.58
N ASP A 49 1.04 15.74 -12.43
CA ASP A 49 0.38 17.04 -12.35
C ASP A 49 -0.48 17.17 -11.09
N VAL A 50 -0.98 16.06 -10.53
CA VAL A 50 -1.64 16.06 -9.22
C VAL A 50 -0.66 16.44 -8.12
N CYS A 51 0.58 15.95 -8.19
CA CYS A 51 1.63 16.33 -7.22
C CYS A 51 1.96 17.83 -7.35
N THR A 52 2.09 18.35 -8.57
CA THR A 52 2.25 19.79 -8.80
C THR A 52 1.07 20.59 -8.25
N TYR A 53 -0.17 20.13 -8.49
CA TYR A 53 -1.37 20.76 -7.93
C TYR A 53 -1.33 20.77 -6.41
N TYR A 54 -1.03 19.63 -5.77
CA TYR A 54 -0.99 19.48 -4.33
C TYR A 54 -0.07 20.51 -3.67
N TYR A 55 1.17 20.62 -4.15
CA TYR A 55 2.11 21.62 -3.62
C TYR A 55 1.74 23.06 -3.99
N GLY A 56 1.11 23.28 -5.15
CA GLY A 56 0.63 24.59 -5.57
C GLY A 56 -0.64 25.08 -4.88
N ASN A 57 -1.40 24.19 -4.24
CA ASN A 57 -2.73 24.47 -3.68
C ASN A 57 -2.83 24.06 -2.21
N ALA A 58 -1.85 24.47 -1.39
CA ALA A 58 -1.86 24.28 0.07
C ALA A 58 -2.12 22.82 0.50
N GLN A 59 -1.52 21.86 -0.21
CA GLN A 59 -1.64 20.43 0.09
C GLN A 59 -3.08 19.90 -0.03
N THR A 60 -3.83 20.44 -1.00
CA THR A 60 -5.18 19.97 -1.34
C THR A 60 -5.19 19.28 -2.70
N TYR A 61 -6.19 18.42 -2.92
CA TYR A 61 -6.35 17.69 -4.17
C TYR A 61 -7.29 18.41 -5.16
N PRO A 62 -7.13 18.22 -6.47
CA PRO A 62 -8.11 18.66 -7.44
C PRO A 62 -9.51 18.07 -7.11
N PRO A 63 -10.60 18.85 -7.16
CA PRO A 63 -11.93 18.37 -6.78
C PRO A 63 -12.38 17.12 -7.56
N GLU A 64 -11.95 16.98 -8.81
CA GLU A 64 -12.32 15.84 -9.66
C GLU A 64 -11.51 14.57 -9.38
N LEU A 65 -10.40 14.65 -8.63
CA LEU A 65 -9.50 13.52 -8.40
C LEU A 65 -10.21 12.36 -7.71
N VAL A 66 -11.00 12.65 -6.66
CA VAL A 66 -11.70 11.64 -5.86
C VAL A 66 -12.62 10.78 -6.72
N ALA A 67 -13.36 11.40 -7.63
CA ALA A 67 -14.26 10.69 -8.54
C ALA A 67 -13.48 9.81 -9.53
N GLN A 68 -12.35 10.29 -10.05
CA GLN A 68 -11.51 9.53 -11.00
C GLN A 68 -10.80 8.34 -10.34
N VAL A 69 -10.31 8.50 -9.10
CA VAL A 69 -9.74 7.41 -8.30
C VAL A 69 -10.81 6.37 -8.01
N SER A 70 -12.00 6.80 -7.56
CA SER A 70 -13.12 5.89 -7.26
C SER A 70 -13.56 5.09 -8.48
N HIS A 71 -13.65 5.74 -9.65
CA HIS A 71 -13.96 5.06 -10.90
C HIS A 71 -12.92 4.00 -11.27
N SER A 72 -11.63 4.36 -11.19
CA SER A 72 -10.53 3.42 -11.51
C SER A 72 -10.47 2.26 -10.53
N LEU A 73 -10.75 2.52 -9.24
CA LEU A 73 -10.82 1.49 -8.20
C LEU A 73 -11.95 0.50 -8.51
N SER A 74 -13.14 0.98 -8.86
CA SER A 74 -14.25 0.10 -9.24
C SER A 74 -13.97 -0.74 -10.49
N GLU A 75 -13.20 -0.23 -11.46
CA GLU A 75 -12.75 -1.04 -12.58
C GLU A 75 -11.78 -2.16 -12.14
N VAL A 76 -10.85 -1.86 -11.23
CA VAL A 76 -9.98 -2.91 -10.65
C VAL A 76 -10.82 -3.96 -9.91
N GLU A 77 -11.80 -3.55 -9.11
CA GLU A 77 -12.71 -4.47 -8.41
C GLU A 77 -13.47 -5.38 -9.38
N ARG A 78 -14.01 -4.80 -10.46
CA ARG A 78 -14.72 -5.54 -11.52
C ARG A 78 -13.82 -6.60 -12.15
N ILE A 79 -12.59 -6.25 -12.50
CA ILE A 79 -11.65 -7.14 -13.19
C ILE A 79 -11.17 -8.25 -12.26
N MET A 80 -10.86 -7.91 -11.01
CA MET A 80 -10.33 -8.85 -10.03
C MET A 80 -11.41 -9.72 -9.39
N GLY A 81 -12.68 -9.34 -9.49
CA GLY A 81 -13.80 -10.03 -8.84
C GLY A 81 -13.71 -9.96 -7.30
N ARG A 82 -13.11 -8.90 -6.77
CA ARG A 82 -12.86 -8.65 -5.34
C ARG A 82 -13.21 -7.21 -5.01
N LYS A 83 -13.52 -6.94 -3.74
CA LYS A 83 -13.89 -5.59 -3.29
C LYS A 83 -12.89 -5.01 -2.30
N PHE A 84 -12.59 -3.73 -2.44
CA PHE A 84 -11.67 -3.02 -1.55
C PHE A 84 -12.36 -2.82 -0.20
N GLY A 85 -11.75 -3.36 0.87
CA GLY A 85 -12.34 -3.37 2.21
C GLY A 85 -13.35 -4.48 2.49
N ASP A 86 -13.58 -5.42 1.57
CA ASP A 86 -14.49 -6.56 1.82
C ASP A 86 -13.87 -7.57 2.81
N PRO A 87 -14.52 -7.83 3.96
CA PRO A 87 -13.99 -8.73 4.98
C PRO A 87 -14.03 -10.22 4.58
N ALA A 88 -14.75 -10.59 3.53
CA ALA A 88 -14.86 -11.97 3.05
C ALA A 88 -13.95 -12.24 1.85
N ASN A 89 -13.85 -11.30 0.90
CA ASN A 89 -13.04 -11.44 -0.32
C ASN A 89 -12.28 -10.14 -0.65
N PRO A 90 -11.24 -9.79 0.15
CA PRO A 90 -10.59 -8.50 0.07
C PRO A 90 -9.78 -8.32 -1.21
N LEU A 91 -9.92 -7.15 -1.82
CA LEU A 91 -8.97 -6.59 -2.78
C LEU A 91 -7.90 -5.80 -2.01
N LEU A 92 -6.63 -6.03 -2.36
CA LEU A 92 -5.48 -5.34 -1.76
C LEU A 92 -4.70 -4.61 -2.86
N PHE A 93 -4.13 -3.46 -2.53
CA PHE A 93 -3.33 -2.64 -3.43
C PHE A 93 -1.86 -2.57 -2.99
N SER A 94 -1.01 -2.29 -3.98
CA SER A 94 0.33 -1.75 -3.73
C SER A 94 0.38 -0.29 -4.17
N VAL A 95 0.86 0.61 -3.31
CA VAL A 95 1.09 2.02 -3.65
C VAL A 95 2.59 2.23 -3.85
N ARG A 96 2.96 2.81 -4.99
CA ARG A 96 4.35 2.93 -5.42
C ARG A 96 4.59 4.31 -6.01
N SER A 97 5.52 5.06 -5.41
CA SER A 97 5.97 6.33 -5.97
C SER A 97 6.64 6.14 -7.35
N GLY A 98 6.43 7.10 -8.25
CA GLY A 98 7.02 7.07 -9.59
C GLY A 98 7.19 8.48 -10.15
N ALA A 99 8.42 9.00 -10.13
CA ALA A 99 8.73 10.29 -10.76
C ALA A 99 9.15 10.14 -12.23
N ARG A 100 9.31 11.29 -12.88
CA ARG A 100 9.79 11.45 -14.26
C ARG A 100 11.20 10.87 -14.44
N ALA A 101 12.09 11.22 -13.51
CA ALA A 101 13.43 10.67 -13.42
C ALA A 101 13.52 9.66 -12.26
N SER A 102 14.36 8.63 -12.42
CA SER A 102 14.64 7.68 -11.34
C SER A 102 15.39 8.41 -10.23
N MET A 103 14.79 8.50 -9.04
CA MET A 103 15.45 9.05 -7.85
C MET A 103 15.58 7.92 -6.82
N PRO A 104 16.80 7.35 -6.64
CA PRO A 104 17.06 6.44 -5.53
C PRO A 104 16.73 7.14 -4.20
N GLY A 105 15.93 6.49 -3.34
CA GLY A 105 15.49 7.05 -2.05
C GLY A 105 14.20 7.87 -2.06
N MET A 106 13.45 7.89 -3.17
CA MET A 106 12.05 8.34 -3.16
C MET A 106 11.15 7.38 -2.36
N MET A 107 10.05 7.92 -1.81
CA MET A 107 9.04 7.25 -0.98
C MET A 107 8.89 5.75 -1.29
N ASP A 108 9.08 4.95 -0.25
CA ASP A 108 9.13 3.50 -0.32
C ASP A 108 7.78 2.88 -0.76
N THR A 109 7.84 1.63 -1.21
CA THR A 109 6.63 0.91 -1.68
C THR A 109 5.82 0.43 -0.48
N VAL A 110 4.51 0.70 -0.49
CA VAL A 110 3.57 0.10 0.47
C VAL A 110 2.85 -1.06 -0.23
N LEU A 111 2.98 -2.27 0.30
CA LEU A 111 2.24 -3.44 -0.16
C LEU A 111 1.09 -3.77 0.79
N ASN A 112 0.12 -4.54 0.31
CA ASN A 112 -1.02 -5.06 1.08
C ASN A 112 -1.94 -3.97 1.67
N LEU A 113 -1.99 -2.80 1.04
CA LEU A 113 -2.94 -1.74 1.41
C LEU A 113 -4.37 -2.26 1.25
N GLY A 114 -5.19 -2.07 2.29
CA GLY A 114 -6.52 -2.65 2.42
C GLY A 114 -6.61 -3.72 3.51
N LEU A 115 -5.49 -4.12 4.12
CA LEU A 115 -5.49 -4.99 5.29
C LEU A 115 -5.91 -4.24 6.55
N ASN A 116 -6.86 -4.82 7.27
CA ASN A 116 -7.36 -4.36 8.56
C ASN A 116 -7.82 -5.58 9.39
N ASP A 117 -8.31 -5.37 10.62
CA ASP A 117 -8.69 -6.47 11.52
C ASP A 117 -9.84 -7.35 10.98
N ALA A 118 -10.61 -6.83 10.01
CA ALA A 118 -11.68 -7.56 9.33
C ALA A 118 -11.18 -8.26 8.05
N THR A 119 -10.47 -7.56 7.17
CA THR A 119 -10.04 -8.07 5.87
C THR A 119 -8.92 -9.10 5.98
N VAL A 120 -8.10 -9.09 7.04
CA VAL A 120 -7.10 -10.14 7.28
C VAL A 120 -7.75 -11.53 7.44
N LYS A 121 -8.95 -11.60 8.03
CA LYS A 121 -9.72 -12.85 8.17
C LYS A 121 -10.23 -13.34 6.82
N GLY A 122 -10.67 -12.42 5.97
CA GLY A 122 -11.03 -12.71 4.57
C GLY A 122 -9.84 -13.24 3.78
N LEU A 123 -8.68 -12.59 3.91
CA LEU A 123 -7.45 -13.04 3.25
C LEU A 123 -7.05 -14.45 3.71
N ALA A 124 -7.11 -14.73 5.02
CA ALA A 124 -6.84 -16.05 5.57
C ALA A 124 -7.76 -17.12 4.97
N LYS A 125 -9.06 -16.81 4.85
CA LYS A 125 -10.06 -17.72 4.29
C LYS A 125 -9.84 -17.97 2.79
N VAL A 126 -9.63 -16.92 2.00
CA VAL A 126 -9.46 -17.03 0.54
C VAL A 126 -8.17 -17.77 0.17
N THR A 127 -7.12 -17.62 0.98
CA THR A 127 -5.83 -18.29 0.74
C THR A 127 -5.72 -19.66 1.39
N GLY A 128 -6.61 -20.00 2.33
CA GLY A 128 -6.48 -21.19 3.17
C GLY A 128 -5.22 -21.18 4.05
N ASN A 129 -4.63 -20.00 4.28
CA ASN A 129 -3.36 -19.85 4.98
C ASN A 129 -3.42 -18.68 5.96
N GLU A 130 -3.84 -18.99 7.19
CA GLU A 130 -3.99 -17.99 8.24
C GLU A 130 -2.66 -17.33 8.62
N ARG A 131 -1.58 -18.12 8.71
CA ARG A 131 -0.23 -17.61 9.01
C ARG A 131 0.21 -16.56 7.97
N PHE A 132 -0.01 -16.84 6.69
CA PHE A 132 0.32 -15.91 5.60
C PHE A 132 -0.45 -14.59 5.71
N ALA A 133 -1.74 -14.64 6.03
CA ALA A 133 -2.56 -13.45 6.16
C ALA A 133 -2.05 -12.54 7.30
N TRP A 134 -1.76 -13.11 8.47
CA TRP A 134 -1.24 -12.36 9.60
C TRP A 134 0.20 -11.89 9.42
N ASP A 135 1.06 -12.66 8.73
CA ASP A 135 2.40 -12.20 8.36
C ASP A 135 2.33 -11.02 7.37
N SER A 136 1.41 -11.09 6.41
CA SER A 136 1.15 -9.98 5.47
C SER A 136 0.65 -8.75 6.20
N TYR A 137 -0.21 -8.94 7.22
CA TYR A 137 -0.78 -7.84 7.98
C TYR A 137 0.25 -7.17 8.91
N ARG A 138 1.06 -7.92 9.66
CA ARG A 138 2.12 -7.29 10.48
C ARG A 138 3.13 -6.51 9.62
N ARG A 139 3.46 -7.02 8.44
CA ARG A 139 4.33 -6.33 7.48
C ARG A 139 3.67 -5.07 6.94
N PHE A 140 2.38 -5.12 6.63
CA PHE A 140 1.63 -3.93 6.22
C PHE A 140 1.62 -2.86 7.30
N VAL A 141 1.32 -3.21 8.56
CA VAL A 141 1.31 -2.24 9.67
C VAL A 141 2.69 -1.59 9.84
N ALA A 142 3.77 -2.37 9.78
CA ALA A 142 5.13 -1.84 9.85
C ALA A 142 5.46 -0.92 8.65
N MET A 143 5.21 -1.39 7.41
CA MET A 143 5.47 -0.60 6.20
C MET A 143 4.65 0.71 6.15
N TYR A 144 3.36 0.66 6.48
CA TYR A 144 2.51 1.83 6.50
C TYR A 144 2.91 2.78 7.65
N GLY A 145 3.24 2.23 8.81
CA GLY A 145 3.74 2.99 9.96
C GLY A 145 5.02 3.76 9.64
N ASP A 146 6.01 3.12 9.00
CA ASP A 146 7.25 3.77 8.55
C ASP A 146 6.98 4.77 7.43
N VAL A 147 6.44 4.31 6.30
CA VAL A 147 6.43 5.07 5.05
C VAL A 147 5.38 6.18 5.06
N VAL A 148 4.18 5.90 5.58
CA VAL A 148 3.04 6.82 5.52
C VAL A 148 2.93 7.64 6.79
N LEU A 149 3.06 7.00 7.96
CA LEU A 149 2.95 7.70 9.25
C LEU A 149 4.28 8.26 9.75
N GLY A 150 5.41 7.89 9.13
CA GLY A 150 6.72 8.42 9.47
C GLY A 150 7.35 7.82 10.74
N LEU A 151 6.85 6.68 11.24
CA LEU A 151 7.41 5.98 12.39
C LEU A 151 8.67 5.20 11.98
N LYS A 152 9.80 5.91 11.93
CA LYS A 152 11.09 5.36 11.53
C LYS A 152 12.23 5.89 12.39
N PRO A 153 13.41 5.25 12.36
CA PRO A 153 14.60 5.76 13.05
C PRO A 153 14.90 7.20 12.65
N VAL A 154 14.99 8.10 13.63
CA VAL A 154 15.25 9.52 13.36
C VAL A 154 16.74 9.74 13.03
N ASN A 155 17.61 8.84 13.49
CA ASN A 155 19.04 8.90 13.26
C ASN A 155 19.67 7.49 13.27
N LYS A 156 20.94 7.38 12.85
CA LYS A 156 21.67 6.11 12.74
C LYS A 156 21.87 5.34 14.06
N LYS A 157 21.58 5.96 15.21
CA LYS A 157 21.71 5.31 16.53
C LYS A 157 20.40 4.71 17.01
N GLU A 158 19.29 5.06 16.38
CA GLU A 158 17.99 4.49 16.69
C GLU A 158 17.78 3.22 15.87
N GLU A 159 17.30 2.19 16.55
CA GLU A 159 16.83 0.96 15.92
C GLU A 159 15.42 1.17 15.39
N ASP A 160 15.06 0.39 14.36
CA ASP A 160 13.70 0.37 13.83
C ASP A 160 12.73 -0.08 14.95
N PRO A 161 11.72 0.73 15.30
CA PRO A 161 10.81 0.42 16.39
C PRO A 161 10.04 -0.90 16.17
N PHE A 162 9.75 -1.28 14.93
CA PHE A 162 9.08 -2.53 14.59
C PHE A 162 10.02 -3.73 14.70
N GLU A 163 11.29 -3.58 14.31
CA GLU A 163 12.30 -4.64 14.46
C GLU A 163 12.61 -4.92 15.93
N VAL A 164 12.69 -3.90 16.78
CA VAL A 164 12.87 -4.07 18.23
C VAL A 164 11.76 -4.94 18.83
N ILE A 165 10.50 -4.65 18.47
CA ILE A 165 9.34 -5.41 18.94
C ILE A 165 9.36 -6.84 18.37
N LEU A 166 9.74 -7.01 17.11
CA LEU A 166 9.84 -8.31 16.45
C LEU A 166 10.88 -9.21 17.14
N GLU A 167 12.07 -8.69 17.41
CA GLU A 167 13.13 -9.40 18.13
C GLU A 167 12.70 -9.79 19.55
N GLN A 168 11.99 -8.89 20.25
CA GLN A 168 11.44 -9.21 21.57
C GLN A 168 10.45 -10.39 21.51
N VAL A 169 9.49 -10.38 20.58
CA VAL A 169 8.52 -11.47 20.44
C VAL A 169 9.22 -12.78 20.04
N LYS A 170 10.22 -12.73 19.16
CA LYS A 170 11.02 -13.92 18.80
C LYS A 170 11.73 -14.51 20.02
N HIS A 171 12.39 -13.68 20.81
CA HIS A 171 13.07 -14.12 22.02
C HIS A 171 12.09 -14.76 23.03
N GLU A 172 10.94 -14.14 23.26
CA GLU A 172 9.90 -14.67 24.15
C GLU A 172 9.29 -16.00 23.65
N ALA A 173 9.16 -16.16 22.34
CA ALA A 173 8.67 -17.39 21.70
C ALA A 173 9.75 -18.48 21.58
N GLY A 174 11.02 -18.18 21.89
CA GLY A 174 12.15 -19.09 21.64
C GLY A 174 12.40 -19.34 20.15
N ALA A 175 11.94 -18.45 19.28
CA ALA A 175 12.07 -18.52 17.83
C ALA A 175 13.44 -17.99 17.40
N ARG A 176 14.09 -18.68 16.45
CA ARG A 176 15.37 -18.22 15.87
C ARG A 176 15.16 -17.35 14.63
N TYR A 177 14.15 -17.69 13.83
CA TYR A 177 13.81 -17.00 12.60
C TYR A 177 12.36 -16.49 12.66
N ASP A 178 12.07 -15.43 11.91
CA ASP A 178 10.68 -14.95 11.69
C ASP A 178 9.74 -16.06 11.19
N THR A 179 10.29 -17.03 10.45
CA THR A 179 9.53 -18.17 9.92
C THR A 179 9.05 -19.10 11.02
N ASP A 180 9.74 -19.12 12.16
CA ASP A 180 9.44 -20.00 13.30
C ASP A 180 8.29 -19.45 14.15
N LEU A 181 7.93 -18.17 13.98
CA LEU A 181 6.80 -17.54 14.66
C LEU A 181 5.47 -18.18 14.23
N THR A 182 4.63 -18.46 15.22
CA THR A 182 3.30 -19.02 15.03
C THR A 182 2.31 -17.94 14.59
N THR A 183 1.13 -18.36 14.13
CA THR A 183 0.03 -17.43 13.81
C THR A 183 -0.36 -16.54 15.01
N GLY A 184 -0.35 -17.09 16.23
CA GLY A 184 -0.66 -16.33 17.44
C GLY A 184 0.38 -15.25 17.72
N ASP A 185 1.66 -15.54 17.48
CA ASP A 185 2.74 -14.56 17.62
C ASP A 185 2.61 -13.43 16.58
N LEU A 186 2.23 -13.77 15.35
CA LEU A 186 2.00 -12.79 14.29
C LEU A 186 0.79 -11.88 14.59
N GLN A 187 -0.29 -12.44 15.15
CA GLN A 187 -1.43 -11.65 15.65
C GLN A 187 -1.01 -10.70 16.77
N ARG A 188 -0.19 -11.19 17.71
CA ARG A 188 0.37 -10.37 18.78
C ARG A 188 1.24 -9.24 18.24
N LEU A 189 2.07 -9.51 17.23
CA LEU A 189 2.90 -8.49 16.59
C LEU A 189 2.08 -7.37 15.95
N VAL A 190 0.98 -7.69 15.25
CA VAL A 190 0.06 -6.67 14.71
C VAL A 190 -0.40 -5.72 15.80
N GLN A 191 -0.85 -6.25 16.95
CA GLN A 191 -1.33 -5.44 18.06
C GLN A 191 -0.22 -4.59 18.68
N LEU A 192 0.97 -5.16 18.87
CA LEU A 192 2.12 -4.43 19.40
C LEU A 192 2.58 -3.31 18.46
N PHE A 193 2.59 -3.55 17.13
CA PHE A 193 2.95 -2.55 16.13
C PHE A 193 1.94 -1.39 16.10
N LYS A 194 0.64 -1.68 16.09
CA LYS A 194 -0.40 -0.63 16.22
C LYS A 194 -0.24 0.16 17.52
N GLY A 195 0.04 -0.53 18.62
CA GLY A 195 0.30 0.08 19.92
C GLY A 195 1.51 1.03 19.91
N GLU A 196 2.59 0.67 19.24
CA GLU A 196 3.78 1.51 19.11
C GLU A 196 3.52 2.74 18.23
N ILE A 197 2.74 2.60 17.15
CA ILE A 197 2.26 3.73 16.33
C ILE A 197 1.49 4.73 17.20
N LYS A 198 0.49 4.24 17.95
CA LYS A 198 -0.29 5.07 18.87
C LYS A 198 0.59 5.74 19.93
N LYS A 199 1.52 5.00 20.52
CA LYS A 199 2.39 5.49 21.59
C LYS A 199 3.35 6.59 21.12
N ARG A 200 3.97 6.43 19.94
CA ARG A 200 4.99 7.38 19.45
C ARG A 200 4.40 8.55 18.67
N LEU A 201 3.34 8.32 17.90
CA LEU A 201 2.76 9.33 17.01
C LEU A 201 1.44 9.91 17.51
N ASN A 202 0.84 9.33 18.56
CA ASN A 202 -0.49 9.72 19.06
C ASN A 202 -1.59 9.65 17.98
N VAL A 203 -1.46 8.68 17.07
CA VAL A 203 -2.38 8.41 15.96
C VAL A 203 -2.75 6.93 15.98
N GLU A 204 -4.02 6.61 15.74
CA GLU A 204 -4.48 5.22 15.57
C GLU A 204 -4.11 4.71 14.18
N PHE A 205 -3.83 3.41 14.07
CA PHE A 205 -3.66 2.79 12.75
C PHE A 205 -5.00 2.84 11.99
N PRO A 206 -5.03 3.33 10.74
CA PRO A 206 -6.28 3.46 9.99
C PRO A 206 -6.86 2.10 9.64
N GLU A 207 -8.05 1.78 10.14
CA GLU A 207 -8.80 0.56 9.79
C GLU A 207 -9.66 0.77 8.53
N GLU A 208 -10.05 2.01 8.23
CA GLU A 208 -10.80 2.35 7.03
C GLU A 208 -9.91 2.36 5.80
N VAL A 209 -10.20 1.48 4.84
CA VAL A 209 -9.33 1.24 3.67
C VAL A 209 -9.19 2.47 2.77
N HIS A 210 -10.18 3.35 2.73
CA HIS A 210 -10.08 4.61 1.99
C HIS A 210 -9.19 5.62 2.71
N GLU A 211 -9.17 5.65 4.04
CA GLU A 211 -8.20 6.46 4.79
C GLU A 211 -6.78 5.96 4.56
N GLN A 212 -6.57 4.64 4.52
CA GLN A 212 -5.29 4.04 4.12
C GLN A 212 -4.87 4.50 2.72
N LEU A 213 -5.79 4.46 1.75
CA LEU A 213 -5.50 4.83 0.37
C LEU A 213 -5.14 6.31 0.20
N TRP A 214 -5.84 7.21 0.88
CA TRP A 214 -5.58 8.66 0.77
C TRP A 214 -4.44 9.14 1.67
N GLY A 215 -4.10 8.38 2.70
CA GLY A 215 -2.89 8.60 3.49
C GLY A 215 -1.62 8.22 2.73
N ALA A 216 -1.66 7.14 1.96
CA ALA A 216 -0.55 6.65 1.14
C ALA A 216 -0.33 7.45 -0.16
#